data_AF-A0A0F9S6C7-F1
#
_entry.id   AF-A0A0F9S6C7-F1
#
_cell.length_a   1.000
_cell.length_b   1.000
_cell.length_c   1.000
_cell.angle_alpha   90.00
_cell.angle_beta   90.00
_cell.angle_gamma   90.00
#
_symmetry.space_group_name_H-M   'P 1'
#
loop_
_entity.id
_entity.type
_entity.pdbx_description
1 polymer ?
#
loop_
_entity_poly.entity_id
_entity_poly.type
_entity_poly.pdbx_seq_one_letter_code
_entity_poly.pdbx_strand_id
1 'polypeptide(L)'
;MNSTDNPETAEISFPKGSEWLRWDLHCHTPDDENWKGKPNSEEEIHDFIKKYIDILEENEISIISLTDHYNYRDFSKGYYPRIIEEAEKRGIKVLKGVEITANEGSGIHILVVFSEDVSYDTIDALMKKIYPIPDNRQITKNNIPICEQKIKELNETLKTALIDKYLLIYAHVNTENGVIKDSTISDQPRVQAWKYEFIRFAQWTKNPLDYSEDSFKGRIVRNTQSAYERSIEMIHIVASDCRCLYPDPEKPEIAAVGSKYTWLKTNPSFEGLKQVFFDSEGKIAFQDHNPLKVNKQFFSMIQTGSNRLFQDGNVCFKNVNLDLNPEFIAVIGSRGSGKSLLLDVISKLHGNRSKYNEKTEKMILDPNFLMLYQKDESTIIETNADMLNELDYIHVHQSEFNKICINPVELDGEIRKLLGISAFDYSTESDEYIDKLVNRFFDITDWFESVNDEGVAIHTEEYNKKFIDRFEKKISFIQTSESQENIENLRELHVSEHLLNITLIEAKELKDYLSDVKKKIDQKIEFINRQISDKSKIPPINFKPQIKKIDDNLEVFDKL
;
A
#
# COMPACT_ATOMS: atom_id res chain seq x y z
N MET A 1 38.98 -8.91 -31.38
CA MET A 1 37.94 -9.95 -31.35
C MET A 1 37.62 -10.22 -29.90
N ASN A 2 36.44 -9.71 -29.52
CA ASN A 2 35.67 -9.85 -28.28
C ASN A 2 36.31 -10.68 -27.15
N SER A 3 36.81 -9.98 -26.12
CA SER A 3 36.75 -10.48 -24.76
C SER A 3 35.28 -10.50 -24.36
N THR A 4 34.72 -11.70 -24.29
CA THR A 4 33.47 -11.97 -23.61
C THR A 4 33.71 -11.73 -22.12
N ASP A 5 33.38 -10.53 -21.66
CA ASP A 5 33.24 -10.26 -20.23
C ASP A 5 32.10 -11.14 -19.73
N ASN A 6 32.50 -12.17 -19.00
CA ASN A 6 31.63 -12.97 -18.17
C ASN A 6 30.99 -12.01 -17.17
N PRO A 7 29.66 -11.95 -17.00
CA PRO A 7 29.06 -11.17 -15.93
C PRO A 7 29.33 -11.96 -14.64
N GLU A 8 30.56 -11.85 -14.13
CA GLU A 8 30.87 -12.13 -12.74
C GLU A 8 29.92 -11.25 -11.91
N THR A 9 29.18 -11.95 -11.05
CA THR A 9 28.33 -11.45 -9.97
C THR A 9 28.64 -10.01 -9.58
N ALA A 10 27.94 -9.06 -10.19
CA ALA A 10 27.78 -7.76 -9.56
C ALA A 10 27.13 -8.05 -8.20
N GLU A 11 27.89 -7.87 -7.11
CA GLU A 11 27.33 -7.90 -5.77
C GLU A 11 26.12 -6.97 -5.77
N ILE A 12 24.93 -7.56 -5.59
CA ILE A 12 23.70 -6.79 -5.50
C ILE A 12 23.83 -6.01 -4.20
N SER A 13 24.23 -4.74 -4.29
CA SER A 13 24.64 -3.98 -3.11
C SER A 13 23.47 -3.67 -2.16
N PHE A 14 22.23 -3.99 -2.55
CA PHE A 14 21.01 -3.87 -1.74
C PHE A 14 20.07 -5.05 -2.02
N PRO A 15 20.24 -6.20 -1.33
CA PRO A 15 19.55 -7.44 -1.66
C PRO A 15 18.03 -7.36 -1.45
N LYS A 16 17.54 -6.48 -0.56
CA LYS A 16 16.11 -6.30 -0.25
C LYS A 16 15.41 -5.25 -1.13
N GLY A 17 16.12 -4.52 -1.97
CA GLY A 17 15.57 -3.39 -2.73
C GLY A 17 15.36 -2.13 -1.87
N SER A 18 14.33 -1.34 -2.18
CA SER A 18 14.11 -0.04 -1.52
C SER A 18 13.65 -0.20 -0.07
N GLU A 19 14.50 0.20 0.86
CA GLU A 19 14.23 0.26 2.31
C GLU A 19 14.21 1.72 2.79
N TRP A 20 13.58 1.95 3.94
CA TRP A 20 13.66 3.24 4.62
C TRP A 20 15.03 3.38 5.27
N LEU A 21 15.79 4.36 4.81
CA LEU A 21 17.14 4.65 5.29
C LEU A 21 17.25 6.11 5.72
N ARG A 22 18.17 6.43 6.63
CA ARG A 22 18.45 7.81 7.04
C ARG A 22 19.53 8.42 6.14
N TRP A 23 19.19 9.55 5.52
CA TRP A 23 20.05 10.28 4.58
C TRP A 23 20.41 11.66 5.13
N ASP A 24 21.70 11.98 5.12
CA ASP A 24 22.18 13.34 5.40
C ASP A 24 22.89 13.91 4.17
N LEU A 25 22.17 14.68 3.36
CA LEU A 25 22.64 15.15 2.05
C LEU A 25 23.48 16.45 2.10
N HIS A 26 23.85 16.91 3.30
CA HIS A 26 24.63 18.13 3.48
C HIS A 26 25.54 18.00 4.69
N CYS A 27 26.76 17.51 4.48
CA CYS A 27 27.76 17.34 5.53
C CYS A 27 29.07 18.02 5.12
N HIS A 28 29.77 18.62 6.09
CA HIS A 28 31.12 19.14 5.87
C HIS A 28 32.19 18.28 6.53
N THR A 29 33.43 18.57 6.16
CA THR A 29 34.65 18.06 6.76
C THR A 29 35.50 19.20 7.34
N PRO A 30 36.60 18.91 8.05
CA PRO A 30 37.54 19.94 8.50
C PRO A 30 38.25 20.72 7.37
N ASP A 31 38.13 20.28 6.12
CA ASP A 31 38.60 21.07 4.97
C ASP A 31 37.80 22.37 4.79
N ASP A 32 36.54 22.38 5.20
CA ASP A 32 35.68 23.56 5.17
C ASP A 32 36.14 24.64 6.17
N GLU A 33 36.14 25.92 5.75
CA GLU A 33 36.63 27.03 6.57
C GLU A 33 35.85 27.22 7.87
N ASN A 34 34.55 26.91 7.88
CA ASN A 34 33.67 27.13 9.02
C ASN A 34 33.73 26.01 10.06
N TRP A 35 34.35 24.86 9.74
CA TRP A 35 34.46 23.71 10.64
C TRP A 35 35.13 24.06 11.98
N LYS A 36 34.56 23.55 13.08
CA LYS A 36 35.03 23.76 14.46
C LYS A 36 35.76 22.52 14.98
N GLY A 37 36.92 22.74 15.60
CA GLY A 37 37.76 21.66 16.15
C GLY A 37 38.50 20.90 15.05
N LYS A 38 39.34 21.60 14.28
CA LYS A 38 40.15 20.96 13.22
C LYS A 38 41.31 20.15 13.83
N PRO A 39 41.50 18.89 13.40
CA PRO A 39 42.71 18.12 13.73
C PRO A 39 43.98 18.83 13.26
N ASN A 40 45.07 18.70 14.04
CA ASN A 40 46.35 19.36 13.77
C ASN A 40 47.51 18.39 13.46
N SER A 41 47.28 17.08 13.54
CA SER A 41 48.26 16.05 13.22
C SER A 41 47.64 14.89 12.43
N GLU A 42 48.44 14.08 11.73
CA GLU A 42 47.92 12.91 11.00
C GLU A 42 47.27 11.87 11.93
N GLU A 43 47.76 11.72 13.16
CA GLU A 43 47.15 10.86 14.18
C GLU A 43 45.77 11.39 14.59
N GLU A 44 45.65 12.69 14.85
CA GLU A 44 44.36 13.32 15.17
C GLU A 44 43.38 13.24 13.98
N ILE A 45 43.87 13.31 12.73
CA ILE A 45 43.04 13.14 11.53
C ILE A 45 42.47 11.72 11.48
N HIS A 46 43.30 10.71 11.71
CA HIS A 46 42.87 9.31 11.72
C HIS A 46 41.81 9.05 12.79
N ASP A 47 42.05 9.53 14.00
CA ASP A 47 41.08 9.42 15.10
C ASP A 47 39.80 10.22 14.84
N PHE A 48 39.91 11.37 14.20
CA PHE A 48 38.77 12.19 13.79
C PHE A 48 37.88 11.44 12.80
N ILE A 49 38.46 10.81 11.77
CA ILE A 49 37.71 10.09 10.75
C ILE A 49 36.95 8.92 11.39
N LYS A 50 37.60 8.15 12.26
CA LYS A 50 36.93 7.08 13.00
C LYS A 50 35.73 7.61 13.79
N LYS A 51 35.92 8.66 14.58
CA LYS A 51 34.84 9.29 15.35
C LYS A 51 33.71 9.82 14.46
N TYR A 52 34.05 10.39 13.31
CA TYR A 52 33.06 10.85 12.34
C TYR A 52 32.16 9.69 11.90
N ILE A 53 32.75 8.54 11.56
CA ILE A 53 31.99 7.34 11.16
C ILE A 53 31.26 6.71 12.35
N ASP A 54 31.89 6.64 13.54
CA ASP A 54 31.26 6.14 14.77
C ASP A 54 29.93 6.90 15.04
N ILE A 55 29.94 8.23 14.92
CA ILE A 55 28.75 9.08 15.11
C ILE A 55 27.68 8.78 14.06
N LEU A 56 28.05 8.55 12.80
CA LEU A 56 27.09 8.19 11.76
C LEU A 56 26.43 6.83 12.06
N GLU A 57 27.21 5.84 12.51
CA GLU A 57 26.69 4.52 12.91
C GLU A 57 25.76 4.63 14.12
N GLU A 58 26.16 5.37 15.15
CA GLU A 58 25.35 5.63 16.36
C GLU A 58 24.01 6.29 16.03
N ASN A 59 23.97 7.14 15.00
CA ASN A 59 22.75 7.79 14.52
C ASN A 59 22.04 7.01 13.40
N GLU A 60 22.49 5.78 13.10
CA GLU A 60 21.97 4.89 12.05
C GLU A 60 21.87 5.58 10.67
N ILE A 61 22.82 6.48 10.37
CA ILE A 61 22.91 7.15 9.07
C ILE A 61 23.45 6.17 8.05
N SER A 62 22.66 5.89 7.02
CA SER A 62 23.03 4.91 5.99
C SER A 62 23.82 5.55 4.85
N ILE A 63 23.63 6.84 4.63
CA ILE A 63 24.27 7.58 3.55
C ILE A 63 24.39 9.07 3.86
N ILE A 64 25.54 9.63 3.49
CA ILE A 64 25.80 11.06 3.54
C ILE A 64 26.20 11.62 2.19
N SER A 65 26.09 12.93 2.01
CA SER A 65 26.80 13.66 0.96
C SER A 65 27.79 14.61 1.60
N LEU A 66 29.07 14.44 1.30
CA LEU A 66 30.10 15.41 1.67
C LEU A 66 30.04 16.58 0.69
N THR A 67 29.79 17.79 1.18
CA THR A 67 29.51 18.99 0.37
C THR A 67 30.30 20.20 0.86
N ASP A 68 31.59 20.05 1.08
CA ASP A 68 32.46 21.17 1.45
C ASP A 68 32.36 22.34 0.47
N HIS A 69 32.51 23.56 0.97
CA HIS A 69 32.70 24.72 0.09
C HIS A 69 33.99 24.54 -0.68
N TYR A 70 33.93 24.79 -1.99
CA TYR A 70 35.13 24.75 -2.81
C TYR A 70 36.11 25.85 -2.38
N ASN A 71 37.33 25.47 -2.02
CA ASN A 71 38.38 26.37 -1.55
C ASN A 71 39.70 26.19 -2.31
N TYR A 72 39.60 25.84 -3.61
CA TYR A 72 40.74 25.59 -4.51
C TYR A 72 41.64 24.41 -4.10
N ARG A 73 41.16 23.53 -3.21
CA ARG A 73 41.83 22.28 -2.86
C ARG A 73 41.55 21.19 -3.90
N ASP A 74 42.46 20.22 -3.89
CA ASP A 74 42.38 18.98 -4.65
C ASP A 74 41.58 17.96 -3.81
N PHE A 75 40.39 17.60 -4.26
CA PHE A 75 39.50 16.69 -3.52
C PHE A 75 40.12 15.30 -3.32
N SER A 76 41.10 14.89 -4.13
CA SER A 76 41.78 13.59 -3.99
C SER A 76 42.78 13.53 -2.82
N LYS A 77 43.09 14.66 -2.17
CA LYS A 77 44.12 14.75 -1.11
C LYS A 77 43.58 15.19 0.25
N GLY A 78 42.28 15.44 0.36
CA GLY A 78 41.62 15.94 1.57
C GLY A 78 40.96 14.84 2.43
N TYR A 79 39.91 15.23 3.14
CA TYR A 79 39.14 14.31 3.99
C TYR A 79 38.22 13.38 3.19
N TYR A 80 37.77 13.76 1.99
CA TYR A 80 36.83 12.97 1.18
C TYR A 80 37.29 11.52 0.98
N PRO A 81 38.48 11.21 0.41
CA PRO A 81 38.86 9.83 0.16
C PRO A 81 38.97 9.01 1.46
N ARG A 82 39.46 9.63 2.55
CA ARG A 82 39.68 8.95 3.82
C ARG A 82 38.36 8.65 4.54
N ILE A 83 37.39 9.58 4.51
CA ILE A 83 36.05 9.36 5.07
C ILE A 83 35.29 8.33 4.24
N ILE A 84 35.35 8.41 2.90
CA ILE A 84 34.69 7.43 2.02
C ILE A 84 35.23 6.02 2.28
N GLU A 85 36.55 5.86 2.34
CA GLU A 85 37.18 4.56 2.59
C GLU A 85 36.76 3.97 3.94
N GLU A 86 36.73 4.77 5.01
CA GLU A 86 36.32 4.29 6.33
C GLU A 86 34.82 4.02 6.42
N ALA A 87 33.97 4.87 5.80
CA ALA A 87 32.53 4.68 5.74
C ALA A 87 32.14 3.39 5.00
N GLU A 88 32.78 3.13 3.86
CA GLU A 88 32.49 1.95 3.04
C GLU A 88 32.82 0.64 3.77
N LYS A 89 33.89 0.61 4.57
CA LYS A 89 34.23 -0.54 5.43
C LYS A 89 33.15 -0.87 6.45
N ARG A 90 32.31 0.11 6.78
CA ARG A 90 31.21 0.00 7.76
C ARG A 90 29.83 0.03 7.13
N GLY A 91 29.76 -0.07 5.80
CA GLY A 91 28.49 -0.13 5.07
C GLY A 91 27.75 1.21 4.94
N ILE A 92 28.38 2.33 5.31
CA ILE A 92 27.82 3.68 5.12
C ILE A 92 28.23 4.18 3.73
N LYS A 93 27.25 4.62 2.94
CA LYS A 93 27.49 5.18 1.61
C LYS A 93 27.81 6.66 1.69
N VAL A 94 28.66 7.14 0.78
CA VAL A 94 29.07 8.54 0.75
C VAL A 94 29.03 9.05 -0.68
N LEU A 95 28.18 10.04 -0.93
CA LEU A 95 28.17 10.78 -2.19
C LEU A 95 29.17 11.93 -2.11
N LYS A 96 29.84 12.17 -3.24
CA LYS A 96 30.69 13.34 -3.43
C LYS A 96 29.80 14.51 -3.83
N GLY A 97 30.01 15.66 -3.22
CA GLY A 97 29.35 16.89 -3.62
C GLY A 97 30.16 18.13 -3.24
N VAL A 98 29.63 19.30 -3.59
CA VAL A 98 30.21 20.62 -3.31
C VAL A 98 29.09 21.61 -3.00
N GLU A 99 29.26 22.42 -1.96
CA GLU A 99 28.40 23.58 -1.70
C GLU A 99 28.91 24.81 -2.49
N ILE A 100 28.08 25.33 -3.39
CA ILE A 100 28.38 26.47 -4.25
C ILE A 100 27.54 27.67 -3.81
N THR A 101 28.20 28.79 -3.52
CA THR A 101 27.56 30.10 -3.37
C THR A 101 27.38 30.75 -4.76
N ALA A 102 26.19 30.66 -5.34
CA ALA A 102 25.89 31.18 -6.67
C ALA A 102 25.70 32.71 -6.67
N ASN A 103 26.16 33.40 -7.73
CA ASN A 103 25.95 34.84 -7.96
C ASN A 103 24.53 35.14 -8.47
N GLU A 104 23.53 34.65 -7.75
CA GLU A 104 22.12 34.91 -7.97
C GLU A 104 21.48 35.20 -6.63
N GLY A 105 20.56 36.17 -6.58
CA GLY A 105 19.82 36.50 -5.35
C GLY A 105 20.67 36.98 -4.16
N SER A 106 21.88 37.52 -4.38
CA SER A 106 22.83 37.90 -3.31
C SER A 106 23.50 36.71 -2.62
N GLY A 107 23.80 35.63 -3.34
CA GLY A 107 24.45 34.44 -2.78
C GLY A 107 23.41 33.40 -2.35
N ILE A 108 22.94 32.61 -3.32
CA ILE A 108 22.13 31.42 -3.03
C ILE A 108 23.07 30.24 -2.89
N HIS A 109 22.99 29.50 -1.78
CA HIS A 109 23.76 28.27 -1.64
C HIS A 109 23.06 27.11 -2.33
N ILE A 110 23.83 26.35 -3.11
CA ILE A 110 23.37 25.20 -3.88
C ILE A 110 24.34 24.06 -3.65
N LEU A 111 23.82 22.89 -3.34
CA LEU A 111 24.60 21.67 -3.31
C LEU A 111 24.61 21.07 -4.71
N VAL A 112 25.80 20.75 -5.20
CA VAL A 112 26.00 19.88 -6.35
C VAL A 112 26.37 18.51 -5.80
N VAL A 113 25.49 17.53 -5.98
CA VAL A 113 25.76 16.13 -5.58
C VAL A 113 26.07 15.34 -6.84
N PHE A 114 27.15 14.58 -6.84
CA PHE A 114 27.64 13.81 -7.99
C PHE A 114 27.31 12.33 -7.85
N SER A 115 27.15 11.67 -9.00
CA SER A 115 27.13 10.21 -9.09
C SER A 115 28.46 9.61 -8.57
N GLU A 116 28.38 8.42 -7.99
CA GLU A 116 29.49 7.71 -7.36
C GLU A 116 30.66 7.49 -8.33
N ASP A 117 30.36 7.31 -9.61
CA ASP A 117 31.32 7.05 -10.69
C ASP A 117 32.06 8.30 -11.20
N VAL A 118 31.71 9.51 -10.73
CA VAL A 118 32.40 10.74 -11.12
C VAL A 118 33.75 10.85 -10.40
N SER A 119 34.86 10.81 -11.14
CA SER A 119 36.21 10.88 -10.56
C SER A 119 36.54 12.24 -9.92
N TYR A 120 37.46 12.25 -8.95
CA TYR A 120 37.98 13.49 -8.35
C TYR A 120 38.58 14.43 -9.39
N ASP A 121 39.38 13.92 -10.33
CA ASP A 121 39.97 14.73 -11.41
C ASP A 121 38.90 15.47 -12.23
N THR A 122 37.76 14.83 -12.46
CA THR A 122 36.64 15.45 -13.18
C THR A 122 35.98 16.54 -12.33
N ILE A 123 35.77 16.29 -11.04
CA ILE A 123 35.23 17.28 -10.09
C ILE A 123 36.18 18.48 -10.00
N ASP A 124 37.49 18.25 -9.82
CA ASP A 124 38.51 19.30 -9.74
C ASP A 124 38.61 20.13 -11.02
N ALA A 125 38.60 19.48 -12.20
CA ALA A 125 38.62 20.19 -13.48
C ALA A 125 37.37 21.06 -13.67
N LEU A 126 36.21 20.55 -13.25
CA LEU A 126 34.94 21.28 -13.29
C LEU A 126 34.94 22.46 -12.30
N MET A 127 35.40 22.25 -11.06
CA MET A 127 35.48 23.33 -10.07
C MET A 127 36.45 24.43 -10.50
N LYS A 128 37.58 24.11 -11.14
CA LYS A 128 38.48 25.11 -11.74
C LYS A 128 37.82 25.92 -12.85
N LYS A 129 36.87 25.35 -13.59
CA LYS A 129 36.09 26.06 -14.62
C LYS A 129 35.01 26.95 -14.01
N ILE A 130 34.37 26.50 -12.92
CA ILE A 130 33.33 27.25 -12.20
C ILE A 130 33.94 28.40 -11.38
N TYR A 131 35.12 28.16 -10.81
CA TYR A 131 35.92 29.09 -10.02
C TYR A 131 37.28 29.33 -10.69
N PRO A 132 37.33 30.12 -11.77
CA PRO A 132 38.60 30.49 -12.38
C PRO A 132 39.46 31.24 -11.36
N ILE A 133 40.76 30.90 -11.30
CA ILE A 133 41.70 31.59 -10.39
C ILE A 133 41.83 33.05 -10.87
N PRO A 134 41.57 34.05 -10.01
CA PRO A 134 41.70 35.45 -10.41
C PRO A 134 43.18 35.81 -10.68
N ASP A 135 43.47 36.43 -11.82
CA ASP A 135 44.84 36.79 -12.28
C ASP A 135 45.67 37.62 -11.28
N ASN A 136 45.07 38.26 -10.27
CA ASN A 136 45.76 39.26 -9.41
C ASN A 136 45.27 39.34 -7.95
N ARG A 137 44.75 38.25 -7.35
CA ARG A 137 44.47 38.24 -5.89
C ARG A 137 45.22 37.10 -5.22
N GLN A 138 45.91 37.42 -4.12
CA GLN A 138 46.19 36.41 -3.10
C GLN A 138 44.83 35.83 -2.69
N ILE A 139 44.65 34.53 -2.86
CA ILE A 139 43.49 33.82 -2.30
C ILE A 139 43.57 34.04 -0.78
N THR A 140 42.78 35.00 -0.28
CA THR A 140 42.71 35.26 1.15
C THR A 140 42.04 34.05 1.77
N LYS A 141 42.79 33.30 2.58
CA LYS A 141 42.44 32.01 3.21
C LYS A 141 41.17 31.99 4.11
N ASN A 142 40.37 33.06 4.11
CA ASN A 142 39.31 33.31 5.09
C ASN A 142 37.96 33.68 4.46
N ASN A 143 37.76 33.51 3.14
CA ASN A 143 36.47 33.79 2.51
C ASN A 143 36.13 32.68 1.50
N ILE A 144 34.94 32.08 1.69
CA ILE A 144 34.30 31.19 0.73
C ILE A 144 34.14 31.93 -0.63
N PRO A 145 34.65 31.36 -1.74
CA PRO A 145 34.54 32.01 -3.03
C PRO A 145 33.09 32.02 -3.53
N ILE A 146 32.67 33.16 -4.07
CA ILE A 146 31.38 33.29 -4.76
C ILE A 146 31.59 32.87 -6.22
N CYS A 147 30.75 31.96 -6.71
CA CYS A 147 30.75 31.56 -8.11
C CYS A 147 30.19 32.69 -8.95
N GLU A 148 30.94 33.17 -9.96
CA GLU A 148 30.52 34.28 -10.82
C GLU A 148 29.31 33.92 -11.70
N GLN A 149 29.11 32.63 -11.97
CA GLN A 149 28.03 32.10 -12.80
C GLN A 149 26.68 32.18 -12.07
N LYS A 150 25.62 32.51 -12.82
CA LYS A 150 24.24 32.33 -12.35
C LYS A 150 23.86 30.85 -12.33
N ILE A 151 22.78 30.48 -11.64
CA ILE A 151 22.39 29.07 -11.44
C ILE A 151 22.12 28.37 -12.78
N LYS A 152 21.51 29.06 -13.75
CA LYS A 152 21.30 28.54 -15.11
C LYS A 152 22.62 28.23 -15.83
N GLU A 153 23.59 29.14 -15.76
CA GLU A 153 24.92 28.98 -16.39
C GLU A 153 25.72 27.85 -15.71
N LEU A 154 25.64 27.77 -14.39
CA LEU A 154 26.18 26.67 -13.60
C LEU A 154 25.59 25.34 -14.07
N ASN A 155 24.26 25.26 -14.20
CA ASN A 155 23.59 24.06 -14.69
C ASN A 155 24.04 23.66 -16.09
N GLU A 156 24.15 24.60 -17.04
CA GLU A 156 24.65 24.29 -18.39
C GLU A 156 26.11 23.82 -18.38
N THR A 157 26.95 24.40 -17.53
CA THR A 157 28.34 23.96 -17.34
C THR A 157 28.42 22.53 -16.82
N LEU A 158 27.61 22.20 -15.81
CA LEU A 158 27.52 20.85 -15.24
C LEU A 158 26.97 19.85 -16.24
N LYS A 159 25.85 20.19 -16.90
CA LYS A 159 25.18 19.34 -17.90
C LYS A 159 26.08 18.98 -19.07
N THR A 160 26.90 19.93 -19.54
CA THR A 160 27.85 19.68 -20.63
C THR A 160 28.95 18.70 -20.22
N ALA A 161 29.35 18.70 -18.94
CA ALA A 161 30.46 17.89 -18.44
C ALA A 161 30.02 16.50 -17.91
N LEU A 162 28.84 16.41 -17.30
CA LEU A 162 28.43 15.30 -16.43
C LEU A 162 27.03 14.77 -16.76
N ILE A 163 26.65 14.70 -18.04
CA ILE A 163 25.32 14.26 -18.53
C ILE A 163 24.66 13.22 -17.57
N ASP A 164 23.58 13.63 -16.90
CA ASP A 164 22.77 12.85 -15.93
C ASP A 164 23.49 12.24 -14.70
N LYS A 165 24.70 12.74 -14.37
CA LYS A 165 25.56 12.33 -13.25
C LYS A 165 25.72 13.39 -12.15
N TYR A 166 24.83 14.38 -12.10
CA TYR A 166 24.78 15.36 -11.01
C TYR A 166 23.34 15.73 -10.67
N LEU A 167 23.12 16.18 -9.43
CA LEU A 167 21.89 16.77 -8.96
C LEU A 167 22.18 18.11 -8.29
N LEU A 168 21.24 19.04 -8.42
CA LEU A 168 21.26 20.32 -7.72
C LEU A 168 20.21 20.29 -6.61
N ILE A 169 20.60 20.80 -5.44
CA ILE A 169 19.74 20.93 -4.25
C ILE A 169 19.85 22.37 -3.74
N TYR A 170 18.72 23.03 -3.46
CA TYR A 170 18.78 24.28 -2.71
C TYR A 170 19.16 24.00 -1.26
N ALA A 171 20.30 24.52 -0.82
CA ALA A 171 20.76 24.39 0.55
C ALA A 171 19.94 25.31 1.47
N HIS A 172 19.68 24.82 2.70
CA HIS A 172 19.10 25.55 3.84
C HIS A 172 18.16 26.69 3.44
N VAL A 173 17.11 26.35 2.68
CA VAL A 173 16.30 27.25 1.86
C VAL A 173 15.67 28.41 2.63
N ASN A 174 15.48 28.25 3.93
CA ASN A 174 14.82 29.19 4.83
C ASN A 174 15.79 30.02 5.69
N THR A 175 17.08 30.07 5.35
CA THR A 175 18.12 30.90 5.99
C THR A 175 18.45 32.16 5.17
N GLU A 176 19.42 32.96 5.62
CA GLU A 176 19.87 34.16 4.92
C GLU A 176 20.44 33.87 3.52
N ASN A 177 21.16 32.77 3.35
CA ASN A 177 21.72 32.35 2.06
C ASN A 177 20.78 31.39 1.30
N GLY A 178 19.67 30.98 1.90
CA GLY A 178 18.63 30.13 1.30
C GLY A 178 17.73 30.86 0.30
N VAL A 179 17.21 30.12 -0.68
CA VAL A 179 16.41 30.67 -1.80
C VAL A 179 15.04 31.26 -1.37
N ILE A 180 14.54 30.97 -0.17
CA ILE A 180 13.24 31.47 0.34
C ILE A 180 13.49 32.60 1.35
N LYS A 181 12.90 33.78 1.11
CA LYS A 181 12.96 34.93 2.03
C LYS A 181 11.58 35.56 2.22
N ASP A 182 11.20 35.78 3.48
CA ASP A 182 9.89 36.35 3.84
C ASP A 182 9.74 37.81 3.39
N SER A 183 10.86 38.54 3.26
CA SER A 183 10.92 39.93 2.79
C SER A 183 10.85 40.08 1.26
N THR A 184 10.83 38.97 0.54
CA THR A 184 10.91 38.93 -0.92
C THR A 184 9.51 38.75 -1.51
N ILE A 185 8.71 39.81 -1.49
CA ILE A 185 7.38 39.84 -2.10
C ILE A 185 7.48 40.57 -3.45
N SER A 186 7.27 39.83 -4.55
CA SER A 186 7.24 40.22 -5.97
C SER A 186 8.60 40.53 -6.64
N ASP A 187 9.01 39.60 -7.53
CA ASP A 187 10.09 39.67 -8.52
C ASP A 187 11.52 39.99 -8.06
N GLN A 188 12.01 39.24 -7.08
CA GLN A 188 13.45 39.18 -6.83
C GLN A 188 14.08 37.91 -7.44
N PRO A 189 15.38 37.94 -7.81
CA PRO A 189 16.09 36.82 -8.41
C PRO A 189 15.93 35.48 -7.68
N ARG A 190 15.71 35.49 -6.35
CA ARG A 190 15.46 34.29 -5.55
C ARG A 190 14.15 33.56 -5.92
N VAL A 191 13.08 34.29 -6.24
CA VAL A 191 11.81 33.70 -6.70
C VAL A 191 11.97 33.09 -8.09
N GLN A 192 12.70 33.76 -8.98
CA GLN A 192 13.01 33.23 -10.31
C GLN A 192 13.88 31.98 -10.21
N ALA A 193 14.88 32.00 -9.32
CA ALA A 193 15.69 30.84 -9.02
C ALA A 193 14.81 29.67 -8.55
N TRP A 194 13.98 29.87 -7.53
CA TRP A 194 13.07 28.83 -7.01
C TRP A 194 12.23 28.15 -8.10
N LYS A 195 11.92 28.82 -9.21
CA LYS A 195 11.14 28.24 -10.32
C LYS A 195 11.95 27.40 -11.31
N TYR A 196 13.26 27.22 -11.12
CA TYR A 196 14.06 26.34 -11.98
C TYR A 196 13.66 24.88 -11.80
N GLU A 197 13.03 24.32 -12.85
CA GLU A 197 12.52 22.94 -12.85
C GLU A 197 13.62 21.86 -12.78
N PHE A 198 14.84 22.20 -13.20
CA PHE A 198 16.01 21.32 -13.11
C PHE A 198 16.56 21.17 -11.67
N ILE A 199 16.10 21.99 -10.73
CA ILE A 199 16.37 21.82 -9.29
C ILE A 199 15.10 21.29 -8.66
N ARG A 200 15.18 20.06 -8.12
CA ARG A 200 14.03 19.30 -7.63
C ARG A 200 14.02 19.11 -6.12
N PHE A 201 15.12 19.41 -5.43
CA PHE A 201 15.23 19.28 -3.97
C PHE A 201 15.43 20.63 -3.28
N ALA A 202 14.82 20.77 -2.10
CA ALA A 202 14.97 21.89 -1.20
C ALA A 202 15.24 21.40 0.23
N GLN A 203 16.44 21.69 0.75
CA GLN A 203 16.83 21.38 2.12
C GLN A 203 16.32 22.46 3.07
N TRP A 204 15.50 22.07 4.05
CA TRP A 204 15.04 22.92 5.14
C TRP A 204 15.89 22.73 6.40
N THR A 205 15.96 23.75 7.25
CA THR A 205 16.74 23.67 8.51
C THR A 205 16.05 22.83 9.59
N LYS A 206 14.76 22.53 9.42
CA LYS A 206 13.92 21.69 10.29
C LYS A 206 12.83 21.02 9.45
N ASN A 207 12.03 20.14 10.09
CA ASN A 207 10.92 19.46 9.42
C ASN A 207 10.00 20.48 8.71
N PRO A 208 9.86 20.39 7.37
CA PRO A 208 9.02 21.31 6.60
C PRO A 208 7.53 21.21 6.94
N LEU A 209 7.07 20.06 7.48
CA LEU A 209 5.68 19.85 7.86
C LEU A 209 5.31 20.55 9.18
N ASP A 210 6.30 20.97 9.99
CA ASP A 210 6.07 21.72 11.23
C ASP A 210 5.64 23.18 10.98
N TYR A 211 5.75 23.67 9.74
CA TYR A 211 5.27 25.01 9.40
C TYR A 211 3.74 24.99 9.27
N SER A 212 3.07 25.84 10.06
CA SER A 212 1.62 26.09 9.97
C SER A 212 1.21 26.37 8.53
N GLU A 213 0.08 25.80 8.11
CA GLU A 213 -0.41 25.84 6.73
C GLU A 213 -0.61 27.29 6.24
N ASP A 214 -1.02 28.18 7.15
CA ASP A 214 -1.26 29.60 6.88
C ASP A 214 0.01 30.46 6.94
N SER A 215 1.16 29.89 7.30
CA SER A 215 2.42 30.61 7.29
C SER A 215 2.98 30.73 5.86
N PHE A 216 3.78 31.76 5.60
CA PHE A 216 4.43 31.95 4.30
C PHE A 216 5.22 30.69 3.87
N LYS A 217 6.01 30.11 4.78
CA LYS A 217 6.81 28.91 4.56
C LYS A 217 5.93 27.66 4.41
N GLY A 218 4.88 27.52 5.23
CA GLY A 218 3.95 26.39 5.14
C GLY A 218 3.17 26.35 3.83
N ARG A 219 2.83 27.52 3.26
CA ARG A 219 2.26 27.61 1.90
C ARG A 219 3.27 27.25 0.80
N ILE A 220 4.56 27.54 0.97
CA ILE A 220 5.59 27.12 -0.01
C ILE A 220 5.76 25.60 0.04
N VAL A 221 5.82 25.00 1.23
CA VAL A 221 5.94 23.54 1.40
C VAL A 221 4.77 22.80 0.74
N ARG A 222 3.57 23.36 0.81
CA ARG A 222 2.34 22.79 0.21
C ARG A 222 2.10 23.27 -1.22
N ASN A 223 3.07 23.96 -1.83
CA ASN A 223 2.98 24.52 -3.18
C ASN A 223 1.76 25.47 -3.42
N THR A 224 1.19 26.07 -2.38
CA THR A 224 0.03 26.98 -2.46
C THR A 224 0.40 28.47 -2.40
N GLN A 225 1.68 28.79 -2.21
CA GLN A 225 2.14 30.18 -2.25
C GLN A 225 2.30 30.66 -3.69
N SER A 226 1.36 31.46 -4.19
CA SER A 226 1.30 32.02 -5.56
C SER A 226 2.65 32.46 -6.18
N ALA A 227 3.50 33.18 -5.43
CA ALA A 227 4.79 33.63 -5.96
C ALA A 227 5.81 32.48 -6.17
N TYR A 228 5.69 31.42 -5.38
CA TYR A 228 6.61 30.27 -5.31
C TYR A 228 6.01 28.98 -5.88
N GLU A 229 4.77 29.03 -6.38
CA GLU A 229 4.10 27.88 -6.98
C GLU A 229 4.90 27.35 -8.18
N ARG A 230 4.97 26.02 -8.28
CA ARG A 230 5.64 25.27 -9.35
C ARG A 230 4.67 24.27 -9.98
N SER A 231 4.80 24.10 -11.30
CA SER A 231 4.17 23.02 -12.09
C SER A 231 4.60 21.64 -11.62
N ILE A 232 5.88 21.51 -11.29
CA ILE A 232 6.50 20.31 -10.75
C ILE A 232 6.87 20.59 -9.31
N GLU A 233 6.21 19.89 -8.39
CA GLU A 233 6.40 20.07 -6.97
C GLU A 233 7.85 19.86 -6.54
N MET A 234 8.25 20.69 -5.57
CA MET A 234 9.57 20.62 -4.96
C MET A 234 9.61 19.48 -3.96
N ILE A 235 10.71 18.74 -3.96
CA ILE A 235 10.95 17.69 -2.99
C ILE A 235 11.64 18.32 -1.78
N HIS A 236 11.02 18.23 -0.63
CA HIS A 236 11.55 18.79 0.60
C HIS A 236 12.36 17.74 1.36
N ILE A 237 13.51 18.14 1.91
CA ILE A 237 14.38 17.31 2.74
C ILE A 237 14.91 18.13 3.92
N VAL A 238 15.47 17.44 4.91
CA VAL A 238 16.27 18.00 6.01
C VAL A 238 17.63 17.32 5.99
N ALA A 239 18.68 18.10 6.19
CA ALA A 239 20.07 17.64 6.28
C ALA A 239 20.81 18.52 7.30
N SER A 240 21.92 18.02 7.83
CA SER A 240 22.60 18.59 9.00
C SER A 240 23.21 19.96 8.75
N ASP A 241 23.91 20.14 7.60
CA ASP A 241 24.89 21.21 7.41
C ASP A 241 25.91 21.20 8.57
N CYS A 242 26.39 20.00 8.94
CA CYS A 242 27.24 19.82 10.11
C CYS A 242 28.60 20.53 9.98
N ARG A 243 29.07 21.17 11.06
CA ARG A 243 30.39 21.84 11.14
C ARG A 243 31.20 21.46 12.38
N CYS A 244 30.77 20.44 13.12
CA CYS A 244 31.49 19.89 14.27
C CYS A 244 31.14 18.40 14.45
N LEU A 245 31.97 17.65 15.20
CA LEU A 245 31.67 16.26 15.53
C LEU A 245 30.53 16.16 16.55
N TYR A 246 30.61 16.90 17.64
CA TYR A 246 29.68 16.82 18.77
C TYR A 246 28.93 18.14 18.96
N PRO A 247 27.67 18.11 19.44
CA PRO A 247 26.93 19.31 19.79
C PRO A 247 27.70 20.15 20.81
N ASP A 248 27.79 21.46 20.56
CA ASP A 248 28.36 22.43 21.49
C ASP A 248 27.20 23.16 22.21
N PRO A 249 26.99 22.95 23.52
CA PRO A 249 25.92 23.64 24.26
C PRO A 249 26.05 25.16 24.26
N GLU A 250 27.26 25.70 24.06
CA GLU A 250 27.49 27.14 23.96
C GLU A 250 27.18 27.68 22.55
N LYS A 251 27.07 26.81 21.55
CA LYS A 251 26.80 27.13 20.13
C LYS A 251 25.80 26.16 19.51
N PRO A 252 24.56 26.13 20.01
CA PRO A 252 23.52 25.19 19.56
C PRO A 252 23.11 25.37 18.09
N GLU A 253 23.45 26.50 17.47
CA GLU A 253 23.24 26.77 16.05
C GLU A 253 24.18 25.97 15.14
N ILE A 254 25.30 25.47 15.66
CA ILE A 254 26.26 24.67 14.90
C ILE A 254 25.82 23.21 14.95
N ALA A 255 25.39 22.69 13.80
CA ALA A 255 24.97 21.30 13.70
C ALA A 255 26.17 20.34 13.82
N ALA A 256 25.95 19.26 14.55
CA ALA A 256 26.88 18.15 14.66
C ALA A 256 26.64 17.10 13.57
N VAL A 257 27.65 16.28 13.28
CA VAL A 257 27.52 15.12 12.38
C VAL A 257 26.36 14.23 12.83
N GLY A 258 25.52 13.77 11.90
CA GLY A 258 24.38 12.90 12.19
C GLY A 258 23.21 13.56 12.92
N SER A 259 23.28 14.86 13.24
CA SER A 259 22.25 15.54 14.04
C SER A 259 20.92 15.75 13.31
N LYS A 260 20.90 15.67 11.98
CA LYS A 260 19.68 15.77 11.16
C LYS A 260 19.79 14.89 9.95
N TYR A 261 18.65 14.36 9.53
CA TYR A 261 18.53 13.47 8.38
C TYR A 261 17.11 13.53 7.80
N THR A 262 16.95 12.93 6.63
CA THR A 262 15.64 12.61 6.04
C THR A 262 15.52 11.11 5.86
N TRP A 263 14.37 10.53 6.20
CA TRP A 263 14.09 9.14 5.82
C TRP A 263 13.75 9.11 4.33
N LEU A 264 14.55 8.40 3.53
CA LEU A 264 14.24 8.13 2.13
C LEU A 264 14.09 6.63 1.90
N LYS A 265 13.02 6.25 1.18
CA LYS A 265 12.73 4.86 0.79
C LYS A 265 13.30 4.53 -0.58
N THR A 266 14.60 4.31 -0.61
CA THR A 266 15.34 4.05 -1.86
C THR A 266 16.69 3.44 -1.55
N ASN A 267 17.36 2.88 -2.56
CA ASN A 267 18.74 2.41 -2.40
C ASN A 267 19.64 3.60 -2.07
N PRO A 268 20.62 3.47 -1.15
CA PRO A 268 21.55 4.55 -0.79
C PRO A 268 22.58 4.75 -1.89
N SER A 269 22.12 5.32 -3.00
CA SER A 269 22.88 5.65 -4.19
C SER A 269 22.35 6.90 -4.89
N PHE A 270 23.15 7.46 -5.80
CA PHE A 270 22.74 8.60 -6.61
C PHE A 270 21.49 8.31 -7.46
N GLU A 271 21.42 7.13 -8.07
CA GLU A 271 20.22 6.67 -8.79
C GLU A 271 19.01 6.54 -7.85
N GLY A 272 19.26 6.12 -6.61
CA GLY A 272 18.24 6.04 -5.58
C GLY A 272 17.59 7.40 -5.29
N LEU A 273 18.38 8.48 -5.24
CA LEU A 273 17.85 9.85 -5.12
C LEU A 273 16.97 10.24 -6.31
N LYS A 274 17.37 9.88 -7.54
CA LYS A 274 16.57 10.16 -8.73
C LYS A 274 15.22 9.43 -8.72
N GLN A 275 15.13 8.27 -8.08
CA GLN A 275 13.84 7.57 -7.95
C GLN A 275 12.81 8.36 -7.13
N VAL A 276 13.24 9.24 -6.22
CA VAL A 276 12.36 10.10 -5.42
C VAL A 276 11.61 11.10 -6.31
N PHE A 277 12.09 11.38 -7.51
CA PHE A 277 11.42 12.28 -8.48
C PHE A 277 10.07 11.79 -8.98
N PHE A 278 9.84 10.47 -8.90
CA PHE A 278 8.64 9.83 -9.44
C PHE A 278 7.55 9.60 -8.39
N ASP A 279 7.92 9.51 -7.11
CA ASP A 279 7.00 9.25 -5.99
C ASP A 279 7.61 9.82 -4.70
N SER A 280 7.54 11.14 -4.54
CA SER A 280 8.10 11.80 -3.35
C SER A 280 7.27 11.54 -2.10
N GLU A 281 5.94 11.48 -2.21
CA GLU A 281 5.03 11.25 -1.07
C GLU A 281 5.24 9.85 -0.46
N GLY A 282 5.40 8.82 -1.29
CA GLY A 282 5.61 7.45 -0.82
C GLY A 282 7.05 7.13 -0.38
N LYS A 283 8.01 8.05 -0.60
CA LYS A 283 9.44 7.81 -0.39
C LYS A 283 10.12 8.73 0.61
N ILE A 284 9.41 9.69 1.21
CA ILE A 284 9.99 10.64 2.16
C ILE A 284 9.21 10.64 3.46
N ALA A 285 9.92 10.64 4.59
CA ALA A 285 9.30 10.81 5.89
C ALA A 285 10.15 11.68 6.83
N PHE A 286 9.46 12.39 7.72
CA PHE A 286 10.05 13.25 8.74
C PHE A 286 9.55 12.79 10.11
N GLN A 287 10.28 11.86 10.72
CA GLN A 287 9.95 11.26 12.02
C GLN A 287 11.19 10.60 12.62
N ASP A 288 11.19 10.39 13.94
CA ASP A 288 12.36 9.85 14.65
C ASP A 288 12.57 8.35 14.41
N HIS A 289 11.47 7.59 14.42
CA HIS A 289 11.49 6.13 14.23
C HIS A 289 11.33 5.75 12.76
N ASN A 290 11.78 4.55 12.38
CA ASN A 290 11.63 4.03 11.02
C ASN A 290 10.14 4.08 10.58
N PRO A 291 9.81 4.66 9.40
CA PRO A 291 8.43 4.75 8.90
C PRO A 291 7.78 3.40 8.59
N LEU A 292 8.56 2.33 8.52
CA LEU A 292 8.05 1.00 8.28
C LEU A 292 7.17 0.53 9.46
N LYS A 293 5.99 0.00 9.17
CA LYS A 293 5.08 -0.54 10.19
C LYS A 293 5.68 -1.80 10.84
N VAL A 294 5.84 -1.75 12.16
CA VAL A 294 6.52 -2.76 13.01
C VAL A 294 5.89 -4.17 13.00
N ASN A 295 4.62 -4.31 12.58
CA ASN A 295 3.90 -5.60 12.63
C ASN A 295 3.43 -6.12 11.26
N LYS A 296 4.20 -5.91 10.18
CA LYS A 296 3.89 -6.58 8.91
C LYS A 296 4.44 -7.99 8.93
N GLN A 297 3.55 -8.97 8.77
CA GLN A 297 3.95 -10.35 8.46
C GLN A 297 4.28 -10.44 6.97
N PHE A 298 5.40 -11.06 6.62
CA PHE A 298 5.85 -11.14 5.23
C PHE A 298 6.85 -12.27 5.03
N PHE A 299 7.07 -12.65 3.78
CA PHE A 299 8.19 -13.52 3.42
C PHE A 299 9.47 -12.69 3.41
N SER A 300 10.44 -13.04 4.26
CA SER A 300 11.68 -12.28 4.44
C SER A 300 12.83 -12.77 3.57
N MET A 301 12.79 -14.03 3.12
CA MET A 301 13.84 -14.59 2.27
C MET A 301 13.32 -15.78 1.46
N ILE A 302 13.84 -15.92 0.23
CA ILE A 302 13.73 -17.12 -0.60
C ILE A 302 15.13 -17.60 -0.94
N GLN A 303 15.48 -18.80 -0.50
CA GLN A 303 16.65 -19.52 -0.94
C GLN A 303 16.22 -20.52 -2.01
N THR A 304 16.77 -20.35 -3.19
CA THR A 304 16.52 -21.24 -4.31
C THR A 304 17.47 -22.42 -4.26
N GLY A 305 16.97 -23.64 -4.43
CA GLY A 305 17.81 -24.83 -4.53
C GLY A 305 18.42 -25.01 -5.94
N SER A 306 19.42 -25.87 -6.06
CA SER A 306 20.08 -26.21 -7.34
C SER A 306 19.58 -27.50 -7.98
N ASN A 307 18.60 -28.19 -7.40
CA ASN A 307 18.10 -29.45 -7.93
C ASN A 307 17.10 -29.25 -9.08
N ARG A 308 16.84 -30.35 -9.80
CA ARG A 308 15.90 -30.38 -10.92
C ARG A 308 14.46 -30.28 -10.41
N LEU A 309 13.68 -29.37 -11.00
CA LEU A 309 12.28 -29.13 -10.63
C LEU A 309 11.30 -30.15 -11.24
N PHE A 310 11.73 -30.93 -12.23
CA PHE A 310 10.91 -31.94 -12.91
C PHE A 310 11.72 -33.21 -13.13
N GLN A 311 11.04 -34.37 -13.12
CA GLN A 311 11.66 -35.65 -13.49
C GLN A 311 12.16 -35.63 -14.94
N ASP A 312 11.35 -35.05 -15.83
CA ASP A 312 11.65 -34.91 -17.24
C ASP A 312 12.21 -33.51 -17.54
N GLY A 313 13.52 -33.42 -17.71
CA GLY A 313 14.21 -32.19 -18.13
C GLY A 313 15.32 -31.73 -17.17
N ASN A 314 16.00 -30.65 -17.56
CA ASN A 314 17.11 -30.06 -16.81
C ASN A 314 16.79 -28.67 -16.26
N VAL A 315 15.51 -28.38 -15.99
CA VAL A 315 15.09 -27.07 -15.46
C VAL A 315 15.40 -27.03 -13.96
N CYS A 316 16.29 -26.11 -13.58
CA CYS A 316 16.67 -25.85 -12.18
C CYS A 316 16.82 -24.33 -11.95
N PHE A 317 16.71 -23.90 -10.71
CA PHE A 317 17.16 -22.56 -10.32
C PHE A 317 18.67 -22.55 -10.11
N LYS A 318 19.27 -21.37 -10.19
CA LYS A 318 20.60 -21.16 -9.59
C LYS A 318 20.43 -21.14 -8.09
N ASN A 319 21.40 -21.64 -7.32
CA ASN A 319 21.37 -21.53 -5.87
C ASN A 319 21.68 -20.08 -5.46
N VAL A 320 20.64 -19.32 -5.16
CA VAL A 320 20.73 -17.91 -4.72
C VAL A 320 19.82 -17.65 -3.54
N ASN A 321 20.27 -16.79 -2.63
CA ASN A 321 19.46 -16.21 -1.57
C ASN A 321 18.89 -14.88 -2.07
N LEU A 322 17.58 -14.74 -1.94
CA LEU A 322 16.84 -13.54 -2.30
C LEU A 322 16.21 -12.98 -1.02
N ASP A 323 16.83 -11.96 -0.46
CA ASP A 323 16.23 -11.24 0.66
C ASP A 323 15.06 -10.39 0.15
N LEU A 324 13.98 -10.38 0.92
CA LEU A 324 12.73 -9.74 0.55
C LEU A 324 12.41 -8.62 1.53
N ASN A 325 11.84 -7.53 1.04
CA ASN A 325 11.31 -6.46 1.90
C ASN A 325 9.82 -6.71 2.21
N PRO A 326 9.29 -6.16 3.31
CA PRO A 326 7.90 -6.36 3.77
C PRO A 326 6.83 -5.64 2.93
N GLU A 327 7.18 -5.12 1.77
CA GLU A 327 6.29 -4.33 0.93
C GLU A 327 6.11 -4.99 -0.43
N PHE A 328 5.84 -4.20 -1.46
CA PHE A 328 5.56 -4.74 -2.78
C PHE A 328 6.85 -5.21 -3.47
N ILE A 329 6.86 -6.47 -3.88
CA ILE A 329 7.99 -7.10 -4.58
C ILE A 329 7.58 -7.40 -6.02
N ALA A 330 8.31 -6.83 -6.97
CA ALA A 330 8.13 -7.08 -8.40
C ALA A 330 9.27 -7.96 -8.94
N VAL A 331 8.92 -9.12 -9.51
CA VAL A 331 9.89 -10.00 -10.18
C VAL A 331 9.86 -9.76 -11.69
N ILE A 332 10.92 -9.18 -12.24
CA ILE A 332 11.01 -8.75 -13.64
C ILE A 332 12.07 -9.58 -14.38
N GLY A 333 11.86 -9.86 -15.68
CA GLY A 333 12.81 -10.61 -16.50
C GLY A 333 12.24 -11.02 -17.86
N SER A 334 13.09 -11.53 -18.74
CA SER A 334 12.70 -11.95 -20.10
C SER A 334 11.74 -13.15 -20.12
N ARG A 335 11.06 -13.39 -21.25
CA ARG A 335 10.19 -14.56 -21.41
C ARG A 335 11.01 -15.85 -21.23
N GLY A 336 10.52 -16.78 -20.42
CA GLY A 336 11.20 -18.04 -20.12
C GLY A 336 12.23 -17.99 -18.98
N SER A 337 12.44 -16.83 -18.35
CA SER A 337 13.41 -16.68 -17.25
C SER A 337 13.03 -17.35 -15.92
N GLY A 338 11.93 -18.13 -15.87
CA GLY A 338 11.50 -18.85 -14.66
C GLY A 338 10.64 -18.07 -13.66
N LYS A 339 10.17 -16.85 -13.97
CA LYS A 339 9.33 -16.03 -13.05
C LYS A 339 8.06 -16.75 -12.58
N SER A 340 7.24 -17.23 -13.51
CA SER A 340 6.01 -17.96 -13.18
C SER A 340 6.33 -19.27 -12.45
N LEU A 341 7.42 -19.93 -12.84
CA LEU A 341 7.88 -21.17 -12.20
C LEU A 341 8.28 -20.94 -10.74
N LEU A 342 8.90 -19.80 -10.42
CA LEU A 342 9.23 -19.42 -9.03
C LEU A 342 7.95 -19.26 -8.20
N LEU A 343 6.95 -18.54 -8.73
CA LEU A 343 5.67 -18.35 -8.05
C LEU A 343 4.88 -19.66 -7.91
N ASP A 344 4.96 -20.56 -8.89
CA ASP A 344 4.36 -21.89 -8.86
C ASP A 344 4.98 -22.77 -7.75
N VAL A 345 6.30 -22.71 -7.55
CA VAL A 345 6.99 -23.42 -6.45
C VAL A 345 6.54 -22.88 -5.08
N ILE A 346 6.47 -21.56 -4.92
CA ILE A 346 5.97 -20.92 -3.69
C ILE A 346 4.54 -21.37 -3.40
N SER A 347 3.68 -21.42 -4.42
CA SER A 347 2.30 -21.91 -4.30
C SER A 347 2.23 -23.34 -3.80
N LYS A 348 3.05 -24.22 -4.37
CA LYS A 348 3.09 -25.63 -3.98
C LYS A 348 3.58 -25.84 -2.54
N LEU A 349 4.54 -25.03 -2.07
CA LEU A 349 5.05 -25.08 -0.68
C LEU A 349 3.99 -24.74 0.37
N HIS A 350 2.99 -23.94 0.00
CA HIS A 350 1.90 -23.52 0.88
C HIS A 350 0.61 -24.33 0.68
N GLY A 351 0.69 -25.50 0.05
CA GLY A 351 -0.46 -26.39 -0.13
C GLY A 351 -1.55 -25.87 -1.07
N ASN A 352 -1.31 -24.75 -1.79
CA ASN A 352 -2.26 -24.23 -2.76
C ASN A 352 -2.31 -25.11 -4.00
N ARG A 353 -3.40 -25.88 -4.10
CA ARG A 353 -3.71 -26.67 -5.30
C ARG A 353 -4.60 -25.82 -6.21
N SER A 354 -3.98 -25.07 -7.13
CA SER A 354 -4.78 -24.45 -8.19
C SER A 354 -5.36 -25.55 -9.07
N LYS A 355 -6.69 -25.50 -9.28
CA LYS A 355 -7.40 -26.36 -10.25
C LYS A 355 -6.97 -26.08 -11.70
N TYR A 356 -6.21 -25.01 -11.93
CA TYR A 356 -5.88 -24.50 -13.26
C TYR A 356 -4.44 -24.77 -13.69
N ASN A 357 -3.62 -25.45 -12.86
CA ASN A 357 -2.22 -25.72 -13.20
C ASN A 357 -1.80 -27.17 -12.90
N GLU A 358 -2.05 -28.08 -13.85
CA GLU A 358 -1.57 -29.48 -13.79
C GLU A 358 -0.03 -29.58 -13.70
N LYS A 359 0.72 -28.54 -14.12
CA LYS A 359 2.18 -28.58 -14.10
C LYS A 359 2.73 -28.53 -12.68
N THR A 360 2.04 -27.86 -11.76
CA THR A 360 2.45 -27.77 -10.36
C THR A 360 2.42 -29.14 -9.69
N GLU A 361 1.48 -30.01 -10.04
CA GLU A 361 1.41 -31.38 -9.51
C GLU A 361 2.65 -32.20 -9.90
N LYS A 362 3.13 -32.05 -11.14
CA LYS A 362 4.29 -32.77 -11.68
C LYS A 362 5.65 -32.23 -11.20
N MET A 363 5.69 -31.07 -10.55
CA MET A 363 6.94 -30.53 -10.01
C MET A 363 7.47 -31.38 -8.85
N ILE A 364 8.78 -31.55 -8.76
CA ILE A 364 9.44 -32.04 -7.56
C ILE A 364 9.92 -30.82 -6.77
N LEU A 365 9.47 -30.70 -5.52
CA LEU A 365 9.99 -29.69 -4.62
C LEU A 365 11.41 -30.07 -4.20
N ASP A 366 12.36 -29.16 -4.39
CA ASP A 366 13.71 -29.31 -3.88
C ASP A 366 13.69 -29.05 -2.36
N PRO A 367 14.16 -29.99 -1.51
CA PRO A 367 14.31 -29.73 -0.07
C PRO A 367 15.19 -28.53 0.26
N ASN A 368 16.11 -28.16 -0.64
CA ASN A 368 16.96 -26.97 -0.51
C ASN A 368 16.26 -25.67 -0.94
N PHE A 369 15.05 -25.74 -1.49
CA PHE A 369 14.24 -24.56 -1.69
C PHE A 369 13.61 -24.17 -0.34
N LEU A 370 14.13 -23.13 0.27
CA LEU A 370 13.75 -22.66 1.59
C LEU A 370 13.10 -21.29 1.49
N MET A 371 12.01 -21.10 2.22
CA MET A 371 11.32 -19.84 2.34
C MET A 371 11.20 -19.47 3.82
N LEU A 372 11.57 -18.23 4.15
CA LEU A 372 11.45 -17.70 5.50
C LEU A 372 10.24 -16.78 5.57
N TYR A 373 9.34 -17.04 6.51
CA TYR A 373 8.20 -16.21 6.84
C TYR A 373 8.42 -15.53 8.19
N GLN A 374 8.47 -14.19 8.18
CA GLN A 374 8.59 -13.40 9.39
C GLN A 374 7.19 -13.09 9.94
N LYS A 375 6.88 -13.66 11.11
CA LYS A 375 5.58 -13.48 11.80
C LYS A 375 5.60 -12.26 12.72
N ASP A 376 6.73 -12.00 13.37
CA ASP A 376 7.00 -10.84 14.21
C ASP A 376 8.53 -10.60 14.24
N GLU A 377 9.01 -9.63 15.03
CA GLU A 377 10.44 -9.31 15.12
C GLU A 377 11.31 -10.49 15.59
N SER A 378 10.74 -11.44 16.33
CA SER A 378 11.47 -12.53 16.97
C SER A 378 11.18 -13.92 16.36
N THR A 379 10.07 -14.04 15.64
CA THR A 379 9.56 -15.32 15.15
C THR A 379 9.70 -15.42 13.63
N ILE A 380 10.58 -16.31 13.19
CA ILE A 380 10.74 -16.71 11.80
C ILE A 380 10.28 -18.16 11.65
N ILE A 381 9.44 -18.42 10.65
CA ILE A 381 8.95 -19.75 10.31
C ILE A 381 9.62 -20.18 9.00
N GLU A 382 10.24 -21.35 9.03
CA GLU A 382 10.88 -21.96 7.86
C GLU A 382 9.88 -22.83 7.09
N THR A 383 9.93 -22.79 5.77
CA THR A 383 9.08 -23.60 4.89
C THR A 383 9.91 -24.16 3.74
N ASN A 384 9.85 -25.48 3.56
CA ASN A 384 10.53 -26.19 2.47
C ASN A 384 9.73 -27.45 2.07
N ALA A 385 10.30 -28.29 1.19
CA ALA A 385 9.63 -29.50 0.71
C ALA A 385 9.24 -30.49 1.82
N ASP A 386 10.04 -30.56 2.90
CA ASP A 386 9.86 -31.49 4.02
C ASP A 386 9.00 -30.90 5.15
N MET A 387 8.94 -29.56 5.22
CA MET A 387 8.21 -28.78 6.20
C MET A 387 7.25 -27.82 5.48
N LEU A 388 6.14 -28.37 4.98
CA LEU A 388 5.07 -27.56 4.38
C LEU A 388 4.40 -26.71 5.45
N ASN A 389 4.00 -25.51 5.07
CA ASN A 389 3.38 -24.55 5.97
C ASN A 389 1.97 -24.22 5.48
N GLU A 390 0.98 -24.31 6.38
CA GLU A 390 -0.42 -24.00 6.12
C GLU A 390 -0.72 -22.50 6.30
N LEU A 391 0.19 -21.62 5.85
CA LEU A 391 -0.14 -20.20 5.77
C LEU A 391 -1.25 -20.02 4.73
N ASP A 392 -2.19 -19.11 5.02
CA ASP A 392 -3.21 -18.66 4.07
C ASP A 392 -2.55 -17.82 2.97
N TYR A 393 -1.83 -18.50 2.08
CA TYR A 393 -1.17 -17.94 0.91
C TYR A 393 -2.22 -17.78 -0.19
N ILE A 394 -2.28 -16.63 -0.84
CA ILE A 394 -3.17 -16.42 -1.98
C ILE A 394 -2.32 -16.36 -3.24
N HIS A 395 -2.59 -17.29 -4.15
CA HIS A 395 -1.89 -17.41 -5.40
C HIS A 395 -2.86 -17.21 -6.56
N VAL A 396 -2.57 -16.25 -7.43
CA VAL A 396 -3.38 -15.99 -8.62
C VAL A 396 -2.52 -16.22 -9.86
N HIS A 397 -2.82 -17.28 -10.62
CA HIS A 397 -2.12 -17.53 -11.87
C HIS A 397 -2.53 -16.51 -12.93
N GLN A 398 -1.63 -16.19 -13.87
CA GLN A 398 -1.90 -15.23 -14.95
C GLN A 398 -3.15 -15.60 -15.79
N SER A 399 -3.36 -16.88 -16.08
CA SER A 399 -4.54 -17.36 -16.81
C SER A 399 -5.82 -17.33 -15.98
N GLU A 400 -5.68 -17.34 -14.66
CA GLU A 400 -6.78 -17.33 -13.69
C GLU A 400 -7.25 -15.90 -13.42
N PHE A 401 -6.31 -14.95 -13.29
CA PHE A 401 -6.60 -13.53 -13.12
C PHE A 401 -7.59 -13.01 -14.17
N ASN A 402 -7.32 -13.28 -15.45
CA ASN A 402 -8.22 -12.86 -16.54
C ASN A 402 -9.61 -13.46 -16.42
N LYS A 403 -9.77 -14.70 -15.93
CA LYS A 403 -11.08 -15.33 -15.78
C LYS A 403 -11.84 -14.72 -14.60
N ILE A 404 -11.17 -14.61 -13.45
CA ILE A 404 -11.73 -14.02 -12.23
C ILE A 404 -12.19 -12.58 -12.52
N CYS A 405 -11.36 -11.75 -13.16
CA CYS A 405 -11.70 -10.35 -13.42
C CYS A 405 -12.86 -10.15 -14.41
N ILE A 406 -13.17 -11.13 -15.26
CA ILE A 406 -14.29 -11.05 -16.22
C ILE A 406 -15.62 -11.46 -15.57
N ASN A 407 -15.60 -12.27 -14.52
CA ASN A 407 -16.81 -12.73 -13.81
C ASN A 407 -16.97 -11.98 -12.47
N PRO A 408 -17.93 -11.04 -12.35
CA PRO A 408 -18.13 -10.27 -11.12
C PRO A 408 -18.35 -11.11 -9.86
N VAL A 409 -18.96 -12.30 -9.98
CA VAL A 409 -19.23 -13.19 -8.85
C VAL A 409 -17.95 -13.89 -8.38
N GLU A 410 -17.11 -14.34 -9.32
CA GLU A 410 -15.80 -14.92 -8.98
C GLU A 410 -14.86 -13.87 -8.39
N LEU A 411 -14.86 -12.66 -8.94
CA LEU A 411 -14.10 -11.54 -8.40
C LEU A 411 -14.54 -11.17 -6.98
N ASP A 412 -15.85 -11.06 -6.73
CA ASP A 412 -16.39 -10.80 -5.39
C ASP A 412 -16.01 -11.93 -4.41
N GLY A 413 -16.12 -13.19 -4.84
CA GLY A 413 -15.70 -14.35 -4.04
C GLY A 413 -14.22 -14.31 -3.65
N GLU A 414 -13.32 -14.01 -4.59
CA GLU A 414 -11.89 -13.91 -4.32
C GLU A 414 -11.52 -12.69 -3.48
N ILE A 415 -12.19 -11.55 -3.67
CA ILE A 415 -12.02 -10.36 -2.81
C ILE A 415 -12.47 -10.66 -1.37
N ARG A 416 -13.61 -11.35 -1.20
CA ARG A 416 -14.08 -11.76 0.14
C ARG A 416 -13.09 -12.69 0.82
N LYS A 417 -12.56 -13.66 0.07
CA LYS A 417 -11.51 -14.57 0.55
C LYS A 417 -10.25 -13.81 0.96
N LEU A 418 -9.78 -12.87 0.13
CA LEU A 418 -8.66 -11.96 0.43
C LEU A 418 -8.86 -11.14 1.70
N LEU A 419 -10.10 -10.72 1.97
CA LEU A 419 -10.44 -9.94 3.16
C LEU A 419 -10.72 -10.83 4.39
N GLY A 420 -10.60 -12.16 4.28
CA GLY A 420 -10.97 -13.09 5.34
C GLY A 420 -12.46 -13.06 5.69
N ILE A 421 -13.29 -12.52 4.78
CA ILE A 421 -14.73 -12.50 4.92
C ILE A 421 -15.21 -13.88 4.49
N SER A 422 -15.34 -14.80 5.45
CA SER A 422 -16.13 -16.01 5.23
C SER A 422 -17.52 -15.54 4.82
N ALA A 423 -17.93 -15.83 3.58
CA ALA A 423 -19.34 -15.77 3.24
C ALA A 423 -20.06 -16.57 4.32
N PHE A 424 -21.00 -15.96 5.03
CA PHE A 424 -21.92 -16.74 5.85
C PHE A 424 -22.51 -17.76 4.88
N ASP A 425 -22.27 -19.04 5.13
CA ASP A 425 -22.99 -20.12 4.46
C ASP A 425 -24.45 -19.97 4.88
N TYR A 426 -25.19 -19.10 4.19
CA TYR A 426 -26.62 -19.16 4.20
C TYR A 426 -26.96 -20.52 3.63
N SER A 427 -27.57 -21.38 4.45
CA SER A 427 -28.06 -22.67 3.99
C SER A 427 -28.86 -22.47 2.72
N THR A 428 -28.78 -23.39 1.76
CA THR A 428 -29.52 -23.35 0.49
C THR A 428 -31.04 -23.16 0.71
N GLU A 429 -31.55 -23.60 1.88
CA GLU A 429 -32.93 -23.37 2.32
C GLU A 429 -33.29 -21.90 2.57
N SER A 430 -32.32 -21.07 3.00
CA SER A 430 -32.52 -19.64 3.27
C SER A 430 -32.63 -18.84 1.98
N ASP A 431 -31.81 -19.15 0.97
CA ASP A 431 -31.88 -18.49 -0.34
C ASP A 431 -33.18 -18.84 -1.07
N GLU A 432 -33.59 -20.13 -1.07
CA GLU A 432 -34.89 -20.52 -1.63
C GLU A 432 -36.08 -19.83 -0.93
N TYR A 433 -35.97 -19.59 0.38
CA TYR A 433 -37.00 -18.89 1.13
C TYR A 433 -37.04 -17.39 0.81
N ILE A 434 -35.87 -16.75 0.66
CA ILE A 434 -35.75 -15.35 0.24
C ILE A 434 -36.31 -15.19 -1.16
N ASP A 435 -35.95 -16.05 -2.10
CA ASP A 435 -36.46 -16.00 -3.48
C ASP A 435 -37.99 -16.16 -3.53
N LYS A 436 -38.56 -17.04 -2.70
CA LYS A 436 -40.01 -17.16 -2.56
C LYS A 436 -40.66 -15.87 -2.03
N LEU A 437 -40.05 -15.21 -1.05
CA LEU A 437 -40.56 -13.94 -0.51
C LEU A 437 -40.47 -12.81 -1.54
N VAL A 438 -39.37 -12.75 -2.30
CA VAL A 438 -39.16 -11.75 -3.35
C VAL A 438 -40.17 -11.95 -4.47
N ASN A 439 -40.36 -13.18 -4.96
CA ASN A 439 -41.36 -13.47 -5.99
C ASN A 439 -42.77 -13.13 -5.51
N ARG A 440 -43.13 -13.48 -4.27
CA ARG A 440 -44.42 -13.12 -3.68
C ARG A 440 -44.62 -11.60 -3.60
N PHE A 441 -43.58 -10.83 -3.31
CA PHE A 441 -43.65 -9.37 -3.30
C PHE A 441 -43.96 -8.81 -4.69
N PHE A 442 -43.30 -9.33 -5.73
CA PHE A 442 -43.58 -8.93 -7.11
C PHE A 442 -44.99 -9.36 -7.55
N ASP A 443 -45.45 -10.57 -7.24
CA ASP A 443 -46.82 -11.01 -7.56
C ASP A 443 -47.89 -10.08 -6.95
N ILE A 444 -47.68 -9.63 -5.71
CA ILE A 444 -48.58 -8.68 -5.04
C ILE A 444 -48.53 -7.31 -5.74
N THR A 445 -47.35 -6.88 -6.15
CA THR A 445 -47.16 -5.59 -6.83
C THR A 445 -47.85 -5.60 -8.19
N ASP A 446 -47.62 -6.65 -8.99
CA ASP A 446 -48.26 -6.87 -10.29
C ASP A 446 -49.78 -6.95 -10.17
N TRP A 447 -50.29 -7.57 -9.09
CA TRP A 447 -51.73 -7.59 -8.82
C TRP A 447 -52.30 -6.18 -8.63
N PHE A 448 -51.66 -5.32 -7.83
CA PHE A 448 -52.10 -3.93 -7.66
C PHE A 448 -51.99 -3.10 -8.94
N GLU A 449 -51.05 -3.41 -9.81
CA GLU A 449 -50.82 -2.71 -11.08
C GLU A 449 -51.72 -3.23 -12.22
N SER A 450 -52.44 -4.33 -12.03
CA SER A 450 -53.25 -4.91 -13.09
C SER A 450 -54.42 -4.01 -13.51
N VAL A 451 -54.62 -3.97 -14.82
CA VAL A 451 -55.62 -3.15 -15.50
C VAL A 451 -56.60 -4.02 -16.30
N ASN A 452 -57.81 -3.53 -16.53
CA ASN A 452 -58.76 -4.18 -17.44
C ASN A 452 -58.43 -3.89 -18.92
N ASP A 453 -59.24 -4.45 -19.83
CA ASP A 453 -59.12 -4.26 -21.29
C ASP A 453 -59.18 -2.79 -21.76
N GLU A 454 -59.64 -1.87 -20.90
CA GLU A 454 -59.73 -0.43 -21.15
C GLU A 454 -58.57 0.36 -20.51
N GLY A 455 -57.59 -0.33 -19.91
CA GLY A 455 -56.41 0.27 -19.29
C GLY A 455 -56.65 0.89 -17.90
N VAL A 456 -57.77 0.54 -17.25
CA VAL A 456 -58.13 1.07 -15.92
C VAL A 456 -57.69 0.10 -14.82
N ALA A 457 -56.98 0.60 -13.80
CA ALA A 457 -56.53 -0.19 -12.65
C ALA A 457 -57.73 -0.71 -11.83
N ILE A 458 -57.86 -2.04 -11.76
CA ILE A 458 -59.06 -2.71 -11.25
C ILE A 458 -59.01 -3.04 -9.75
N HIS A 459 -57.83 -3.01 -9.13
CA HIS A 459 -57.66 -3.28 -7.69
C HIS A 459 -57.50 -2.02 -6.84
N THR A 460 -58.00 -0.89 -7.34
CA THR A 460 -58.01 0.38 -6.60
C THR A 460 -59.27 0.51 -5.75
N GLU A 461 -59.15 1.21 -4.62
CA GLU A 461 -60.31 1.50 -3.74
C GLU A 461 -61.41 2.26 -4.48
N GLU A 462 -61.04 3.17 -5.39
CA GLU A 462 -61.98 3.96 -6.19
C GLU A 462 -62.76 3.10 -7.19
N TYR A 463 -62.08 2.18 -7.90
CA TYR A 463 -62.74 1.23 -8.80
C TYR A 463 -63.71 0.33 -8.04
N ASN A 464 -63.28 -0.22 -6.90
CA ASN A 464 -64.11 -1.06 -6.04
C ASN A 464 -65.35 -0.31 -5.53
N LYS A 465 -65.21 0.95 -5.08
CA LYS A 465 -66.35 1.79 -4.68
C LYS A 465 -67.32 2.00 -5.83
N LYS A 466 -66.85 2.39 -7.03
CA LYS A 466 -67.71 2.55 -8.21
C LYS A 466 -68.41 1.25 -8.62
N PHE A 467 -67.73 0.12 -8.48
CA PHE A 467 -68.27 -1.20 -8.77
C PHE A 467 -69.38 -1.57 -7.78
N ILE A 468 -69.15 -1.42 -6.47
CA ILE A 468 -70.16 -1.61 -5.42
C ILE A 468 -71.37 -0.72 -5.69
N ASP A 469 -71.16 0.57 -5.91
CA ASP A 469 -72.22 1.57 -6.13
C ASP A 469 -73.11 1.23 -7.34
N ARG A 470 -72.50 0.66 -8.40
CA ARG A 470 -73.21 0.16 -9.58
C ARG A 470 -74.11 -1.03 -9.25
N PHE A 471 -73.63 -1.98 -8.45
CA PHE A 471 -74.40 -3.16 -8.08
C PHE A 471 -75.46 -2.85 -7.03
N GLU A 472 -75.19 -1.96 -6.08
CA GLU A 472 -76.20 -1.47 -5.12
C GLU A 472 -77.35 -0.75 -5.83
N LYS A 473 -77.06 0.07 -6.85
CA LYS A 473 -78.09 0.69 -7.71
C LYS A 473 -78.90 -0.33 -8.52
N LYS A 474 -78.28 -1.45 -8.94
CA LYS A 474 -79.01 -2.55 -9.59
C LYS A 474 -79.91 -3.30 -8.61
N ILE A 475 -79.42 -3.56 -7.41
CA ILE A 475 -80.16 -4.25 -6.35
C ILE A 475 -81.38 -3.42 -5.93
N SER A 476 -81.23 -2.10 -5.75
CA SER A 476 -82.36 -1.23 -5.39
C SER A 476 -83.46 -1.15 -6.45
N PHE A 477 -83.12 -1.39 -7.73
CA PHE A 477 -84.08 -1.43 -8.84
C PHE A 477 -84.92 -2.72 -8.88
N ILE A 478 -84.43 -3.80 -8.26
CA ILE A 478 -85.04 -5.15 -8.31
C ILE A 478 -85.87 -5.45 -7.05
N GLN A 479 -85.75 -4.64 -5.99
CA GLN A 479 -86.32 -4.95 -4.67
C GLN A 479 -87.85 -4.81 -4.60
N THR A 480 -88.53 -5.91 -4.28
CA THR A 480 -89.83 -5.94 -3.58
C THR A 480 -89.62 -6.41 -2.13
N SER A 481 -90.58 -6.15 -1.24
CA SER A 481 -90.48 -6.51 0.19
C SER A 481 -90.28 -8.01 0.46
N GLU A 482 -90.71 -8.89 -0.45
CA GLU A 482 -90.50 -10.35 -0.38
C GLU A 482 -89.07 -10.77 -0.84
N SER A 483 -88.37 -9.90 -1.56
CA SER A 483 -87.00 -10.14 -2.04
C SER A 483 -85.92 -9.81 -1.00
N GLN A 484 -86.22 -8.96 -0.01
CA GLN A 484 -85.24 -8.55 1.02
C GLN A 484 -84.88 -9.69 1.96
N GLU A 485 -85.88 -10.38 2.51
CA GLU A 485 -85.66 -11.47 3.48
C GLU A 485 -84.89 -12.65 2.86
N ASN A 486 -85.15 -12.97 1.59
CA ASN A 486 -84.42 -14.01 0.85
C ASN A 486 -82.96 -13.63 0.55
N ILE A 487 -82.69 -12.35 0.28
CA ILE A 487 -81.32 -11.86 0.03
C ILE A 487 -80.52 -11.83 1.34
N GLU A 488 -81.15 -11.47 2.46
CA GLU A 488 -80.51 -11.47 3.78
C GLU A 488 -80.18 -12.89 4.25
N ASN A 489 -81.12 -13.83 4.09
CA ASN A 489 -80.87 -15.25 4.35
C ASN A 489 -79.76 -15.84 3.46
N LEU A 490 -79.73 -15.49 2.16
CA LEU A 490 -78.65 -15.89 1.25
C LEU A 490 -77.29 -15.30 1.66
N ARG A 491 -77.26 -14.06 2.15
CA ARG A 491 -76.03 -13.43 2.65
C ARG A 491 -75.52 -14.12 3.91
N GLU A 492 -76.39 -14.42 4.87
CA GLU A 492 -76.01 -15.14 6.09
C GLU A 492 -75.52 -16.56 5.79
N LEU A 493 -76.17 -17.25 4.85
CA LEU A 493 -75.72 -18.56 4.36
C LEU A 493 -74.34 -18.48 3.71
N HIS A 494 -74.10 -17.49 2.84
CA HIS A 494 -72.81 -17.31 2.18
C HIS A 494 -71.68 -16.96 3.16
N VAL A 495 -71.94 -16.11 4.17
CA VAL A 495 -70.97 -15.78 5.22
C VAL A 495 -70.64 -17.02 6.05
N SER A 496 -71.67 -17.81 6.38
CA SER A 496 -71.49 -19.06 7.13
C SER A 496 -70.71 -20.10 6.34
N GLU A 497 -71.00 -20.27 5.04
CA GLU A 497 -70.27 -21.15 4.12
C GLU A 497 -68.80 -20.72 3.99
N HIS A 498 -68.55 -19.41 3.86
CA HIS A 498 -67.19 -18.89 3.77
C HIS A 498 -66.38 -19.11 5.06
N LEU A 499 -66.98 -18.87 6.22
CA LEU A 499 -66.37 -19.16 7.52
C LEU A 499 -66.09 -20.66 7.69
N LEU A 500 -67.00 -21.52 7.23
CA LEU A 500 -66.82 -22.96 7.25
C LEU A 500 -65.61 -23.36 6.39
N ASN A 501 -65.51 -22.83 5.18
CA ASN A 501 -64.41 -23.10 4.26
C ASN A 501 -63.05 -22.66 4.81
N ILE A 502 -62.96 -21.47 5.42
CA ILE A 502 -61.73 -21.02 6.10
C ILE A 502 -61.36 -21.99 7.22
N THR A 503 -62.32 -22.34 8.07
CA THR A 503 -62.10 -23.26 9.20
C THR A 503 -61.60 -24.63 8.72
N LEU A 504 -62.12 -25.10 7.57
CA LEU A 504 -61.75 -26.37 6.95
C LEU A 504 -60.31 -26.34 6.42
N ILE A 505 -59.90 -25.23 5.79
CA ILE A 505 -58.52 -25.01 5.34
C ILE A 505 -57.57 -24.99 6.55
N GLU A 506 -57.86 -24.19 7.56
CA GLU A 506 -57.00 -24.09 8.76
C GLU A 506 -56.88 -25.43 9.50
N ALA A 507 -57.96 -26.21 9.58
CA ALA A 507 -57.94 -27.54 10.20
C ALA A 507 -57.04 -28.52 9.42
N LYS A 508 -57.05 -28.48 8.08
CA LYS A 508 -56.17 -29.29 7.22
C LYS A 508 -54.70 -28.86 7.36
N GLU A 509 -54.43 -27.56 7.32
CA GLU A 509 -53.07 -27.03 7.49
C GLU A 509 -52.50 -27.36 8.88
N LEU A 510 -53.31 -27.24 9.94
CA LEU A 510 -52.90 -27.61 11.28
C LEU A 510 -52.54 -29.10 11.39
N LYS A 511 -53.31 -29.97 10.71
CA LYS A 511 -53.02 -31.42 10.66
C LYS A 511 -51.67 -31.70 10.00
N ASP A 512 -51.42 -31.08 8.85
CA ASP A 512 -50.16 -31.26 8.12
C ASP A 512 -48.97 -30.70 8.91
N TYR A 513 -49.15 -29.54 9.54
CA TYR A 513 -48.15 -28.94 10.41
C TYR A 513 -47.80 -29.85 11.61
N LEU A 514 -48.80 -30.41 12.29
CA LEU A 514 -48.57 -31.35 13.39
C LEU A 514 -47.80 -32.60 12.94
N SER A 515 -48.03 -33.07 11.71
CA SER A 515 -47.30 -34.20 11.12
C SER A 515 -45.83 -33.88 10.87
N ASP A 516 -45.55 -32.70 10.28
CA ASP A 516 -44.17 -32.26 9.99
C ASP A 516 -43.38 -31.97 11.28
N VAL A 517 -43.99 -31.29 12.25
CA VAL A 517 -43.39 -31.03 13.56
C VAL A 517 -43.06 -32.34 14.28
N LYS A 518 -43.97 -33.32 14.25
CA LYS A 518 -43.72 -34.66 14.81
C LYS A 518 -42.50 -35.30 14.17
N LYS A 519 -42.40 -35.29 12.85
CA LYS A 519 -41.26 -35.87 12.12
C LYS A 519 -39.94 -35.22 12.51
N LYS A 520 -39.90 -33.88 12.56
CA LYS A 520 -38.69 -33.12 12.94
C LYS A 520 -38.25 -33.39 14.38
N ILE A 521 -39.20 -33.46 15.32
CA ILE A 521 -38.86 -33.72 16.72
C ILE A 521 -38.46 -35.18 16.93
N ASP A 522 -39.17 -36.14 16.33
CA ASP A 522 -38.84 -37.56 16.45
C ASP A 522 -37.44 -37.86 15.87
N GLN A 523 -37.03 -37.20 14.78
CA GLN A 523 -35.65 -37.31 14.26
C GLN A 523 -34.59 -36.85 15.27
N LYS A 524 -34.84 -35.74 15.98
CA LYS A 524 -33.95 -35.26 17.05
C LYS A 524 -33.94 -36.21 18.24
N ILE A 525 -35.10 -36.73 18.63
CA ILE A 525 -35.23 -37.74 19.69
C ILE A 525 -34.45 -39.00 19.33
N GLU A 526 -34.55 -39.49 18.09
CA GLU A 526 -33.79 -40.64 17.60
C GLU A 526 -32.28 -40.41 17.65
N PHE A 527 -31.81 -39.23 17.22
CA PHE A 527 -30.39 -38.88 17.29
C PHE A 527 -29.86 -38.95 18.73
N ILE A 528 -30.60 -38.37 19.69
CA ILE A 528 -30.22 -38.40 21.12
C ILE A 528 -30.30 -39.82 21.67
N ASN A 529 -31.36 -40.57 21.33
CA ASN A 529 -31.58 -41.94 21.79
C ASN A 529 -30.51 -42.94 21.30
N ARG A 530 -29.77 -42.62 20.22
CA ARG A 530 -28.61 -43.42 19.78
C ARG A 530 -27.39 -43.26 20.68
N GLN A 531 -27.32 -42.19 21.47
CA GLN A 531 -26.17 -41.85 22.32
C GLN A 531 -26.38 -42.14 23.81
N ILE A 532 -27.57 -42.59 24.21
CA ILE A 532 -27.92 -42.84 25.62
C ILE A 532 -28.40 -44.29 25.86
N SER A 533 -28.25 -44.77 27.09
CA SER A 533 -28.62 -46.14 27.47
C SER A 533 -30.13 -46.40 27.38
N ASP A 534 -30.53 -47.65 27.13
CA ASP A 534 -31.93 -48.03 26.91
C ASP A 534 -32.90 -47.61 28.04
N LYS A 535 -32.44 -47.57 29.31
CA LYS A 535 -33.26 -47.16 30.46
C LYS A 535 -33.57 -45.67 30.50
N SER A 536 -32.89 -44.86 29.68
CA SER A 536 -33.02 -43.40 29.64
C SER A 536 -33.59 -42.87 28.33
N LYS A 537 -34.07 -43.75 27.44
CA LYS A 537 -34.58 -43.35 26.12
C LYS A 537 -35.79 -42.43 26.24
N ILE A 538 -35.75 -41.35 25.47
CA ILE A 538 -36.83 -40.37 25.36
C ILE A 538 -37.93 -40.97 24.46
N PRO A 539 -39.20 -41.00 24.89
CA PRO A 539 -40.29 -41.50 24.07
C PRO A 539 -40.59 -40.55 22.90
N PRO A 540 -41.11 -41.07 21.77
CA PRO A 540 -41.51 -40.24 20.63
C PRO A 540 -42.73 -39.37 20.97
N ILE A 541 -42.86 -38.25 20.26
CA ILE A 541 -44.02 -37.35 20.43
C ILE A 541 -45.28 -37.99 19.84
N ASN A 542 -46.41 -37.80 20.52
CA ASN A 542 -47.69 -38.38 20.11
C ASN A 542 -48.79 -37.31 20.01
N PHE A 543 -49.12 -36.93 18.77
CA PHE A 543 -50.26 -36.06 18.44
C PHE A 543 -51.52 -36.82 17.99
N LYS A 544 -51.58 -38.16 18.16
CA LYS A 544 -52.73 -38.96 17.72
C LYS A 544 -54.08 -38.47 18.27
N PRO A 545 -54.23 -38.04 19.55
CA PRO A 545 -55.50 -37.54 20.05
C PRO A 545 -55.99 -36.30 19.29
N GLN A 546 -55.07 -35.37 18.98
CA GLN A 546 -55.36 -34.12 18.28
C GLN A 546 -55.69 -34.38 16.81
N ILE A 547 -54.85 -35.18 16.11
CA ILE A 547 -55.07 -35.54 14.71
C ILE A 547 -56.41 -36.27 14.55
N LYS A 548 -56.71 -37.22 15.43
CA LYS A 548 -58.00 -37.93 15.40
C LYS A 548 -59.17 -36.96 15.56
N LYS A 549 -59.08 -36.00 16.48
CA LYS A 549 -60.18 -35.05 16.69
C LYS A 549 -60.36 -34.09 15.51
N ILE A 550 -59.26 -33.73 14.85
CA ILE A 550 -59.30 -32.97 13.59
C ILE A 550 -59.95 -33.81 12.49
N ASP A 551 -59.57 -35.07 12.33
CA ASP A 551 -60.15 -35.98 11.33
C ASP A 551 -61.65 -36.20 11.56
N ASP A 552 -62.06 -36.47 12.80
CA ASP A 552 -63.47 -36.62 13.18
C ASP A 552 -64.27 -35.35 12.81
N ASN A 553 -63.68 -34.17 13.00
CA ASN A 553 -64.34 -32.90 12.67
C ASN A 553 -64.39 -32.70 11.13
N LEU A 554 -63.31 -32.99 10.41
CA LEU A 554 -63.26 -32.90 8.94
C LEU A 554 -64.29 -33.82 8.28
N GLU A 555 -64.51 -35.03 8.80
CA GLU A 555 -65.56 -35.95 8.30
C GLU A 555 -66.98 -35.43 8.53
N VAL A 556 -67.20 -34.63 9.58
CA VAL A 556 -68.48 -33.97 9.84
C VAL A 556 -68.67 -32.79 8.88
N PHE A 557 -67.61 -32.05 8.59
CA PHE A 557 -67.63 -30.91 7.67
C PHE A 557 -67.80 -31.33 6.20
N ASP A 558 -67.24 -32.46 5.77
CA ASP A 558 -67.44 -32.99 4.40
C ASP A 558 -68.88 -33.51 4.14
N LYS A 559 -69.73 -33.59 5.19
CA LYS A 559 -71.14 -34.06 5.11
C LYS A 559 -72.17 -32.93 5.24
N LEU A 560 -71.74 -31.73 5.61
CA LEU A 560 -72.54 -30.50 5.66
C LEU A 560 -72.45 -29.80 4.31
#